data_AF-A0A2V5S8K1-F1
#
_entry.id   AF-A0A2V5S8K1-F1
#
_cell.length_a   1.000
_cell.length_b   1.000
_cell.length_c   1.000
_cell.angle_alpha   90.00
_cell.angle_beta   90.00
_cell.angle_gamma   90.00
#
_symmetry.space_group_name_H-M   'P 1'
#
loop_
_entity.id
_entity.type
_entity.pdbx_description
1 polymer ?
#
loop_
_entity_poly.entity_id
_entity_poly.type
_entity_poly.pdbx_seq_one_letter_code
_entity_poly.pdbx_strand_id
1 'polypeptide(L)' 'MNFEPEPDGIEPHFNSLELKAILVVDDDQQLASALQWILADENFLVDIAFDGEEALLKVKAH' A
#
# COMPACT_ATOMS: atom_id res chain seq x y z
N MET A 1 -42.55 -2.70 -30.29
CA MET A 1 -42.02 -3.27 -29.03
C MET A 1 -40.92 -4.23 -29.42
N ASN A 2 -39.66 -3.83 -29.24
CA ASN A 2 -38.54 -4.75 -29.16
C ASN A 2 -37.84 -4.40 -27.85
N PHE A 3 -38.05 -5.22 -26.83
CA PHE A 3 -37.28 -5.16 -25.60
C PHE A 3 -35.98 -5.92 -25.89
N GLU A 4 -34.90 -5.18 -26.14
CA GLU A 4 -33.57 -5.76 -26.02
C GLU A 4 -33.25 -5.81 -24.52
N PRO A 5 -32.90 -6.98 -23.95
CA PRO A 5 -32.48 -7.03 -22.57
C PRO A 5 -31.10 -6.37 -22.47
N GLU A 6 -31.04 -5.22 -21.80
CA GLU A 6 -29.75 -4.68 -21.36
C GLU A 6 -29.09 -5.74 -20.47
N PRO A 7 -27.82 -6.10 -20.72
CA PRO A 7 -27.12 -6.97 -19.79
C PRO A 7 -26.99 -6.19 -18.49
N ASP A 8 -27.72 -6.67 -17.48
CA ASP A 8 -27.58 -6.32 -16.06
C ASP A 8 -26.18 -6.79 -15.62
N GLY A 9 -25.17 -6.07 -16.09
CA GLY A 9 -23.79 -6.24 -15.74
C GLY A 9 -23.63 -5.70 -14.33
N ILE A 10 -23.95 -6.52 -13.34
CA ILE A 10 -23.36 -6.38 -12.02
C ILE A 10 -21.87 -6.58 -12.24
N GLU A 11 -21.16 -5.51 -12.59
CA GLU A 11 -19.72 -5.47 -12.46
C GLU A 11 -19.46 -5.74 -10.98
N PRO A 12 -18.78 -6.84 -10.63
CA PRO A 12 -18.36 -6.99 -9.26
C PRO A 12 -17.42 -5.82 -9.00
N HIS A 13 -17.91 -4.82 -8.28
CA HIS A 13 -17.09 -3.85 -7.58
C HIS A 13 -16.34 -4.66 -6.52
N PHE A 14 -15.30 -5.37 -6.98
CA PHE A 14 -14.22 -5.75 -6.10
C PHE A 14 -13.70 -4.42 -5.59
N ASN A 15 -14.15 -4.03 -4.40
CA ASN A 15 -13.34 -3.19 -3.54
C ASN A 15 -12.07 -4.02 -3.31
N SER A 16 -11.15 -3.92 -4.28
CA SER A 16 -9.78 -4.32 -4.13
C SER A 16 -9.35 -3.57 -2.89
N LEU A 17 -9.12 -4.30 -1.79
CA LEU A 17 -8.61 -3.68 -0.58
C LEU A 17 -7.29 -3.02 -1.00
N GLU A 18 -7.34 -1.71 -1.23
CA GLU A 18 -6.21 -0.93 -1.70
C GLU A 18 -5.31 -0.73 -0.46
N LEU A 19 -4.52 -1.77 -0.18
CA LEU A 19 -3.52 -1.73 0.87
C LEU A 19 -2.51 -0.66 0.47
N LYS A 20 -2.48 0.43 1.24
CA LYS A 20 -1.53 1.52 1.02
C LYS A 20 -0.17 1.10 1.54
N ALA A 21 0.81 1.06 0.65
CA ALA A 21 2.20 0.81 1.01
C ALA A 21 2.90 2.13 1.40
N ILE A 22 3.72 2.09 2.45
CA ILE A 22 4.50 3.21 2.97
C ILE A 22 5.96 2.76 3.11
N LEU A 23 6.88 3.61 2.68
CA LEU A 23 8.31 3.48 2.96
C LEU A 23 8.72 4.58 3.95
N VAL A 24 9.18 4.19 5.13
CA VAL A 24 9.74 5.10 6.13
C VAL A 24 11.25 5.17 5.94
N VAL A 25 11.80 6.38 5.83
CA VAL A 25 13.25 6.61 5.67
C VAL A 25 13.73 7.51 6.80
N ASP A 26 14.50 6.95 7.73
CA ASP A 26 14.99 7.66 8.92
C ASP A 26 16.28 6.99 9.41
N ASP A 27 17.32 7.77 9.70
CA ASP A 27 18.63 7.26 10.14
C ASP A 27 18.63 6.78 11.61
N ASP A 28 17.64 7.20 12.40
CA ASP A 28 17.41 6.64 13.73
C ASP A 28 16.61 5.33 13.64
N GLN A 29 17.32 4.21 13.83
CA GLN A 29 16.72 2.88 13.78
C GLN A 29 15.59 2.66 14.78
N GLN A 30 15.67 3.27 15.97
CA GLN A 30 14.64 3.10 17.01
C GLN A 30 13.36 3.83 16.61
N LEU A 31 13.50 5.06 16.11
CA LEU A 31 12.37 5.84 15.63
C LEU A 31 11.70 5.17 14.42
N ALA A 32 12.50 4.76 13.44
CA ALA A 32 11.99 4.09 12.24
C ALA A 32 11.21 2.80 12.57
N SER A 33 11.74 2.00 13.51
CA SER A 33 11.09 0.76 13.97
C SER A 33 9.78 1.04 14.71
N ALA A 34 9.75 2.09 15.55
CA ALA A 34 8.53 2.50 16.24
C ALA A 34 7.45 2.95 15.24
N LEU A 35 7.83 3.72 14.22
CA LEU A 35 6.92 4.16 13.16
C LEU A 35 6.37 2.99 12.35
N GLN A 36 7.21 2.00 12.01
CA GLN A 36 6.74 0.80 11.32
C GLN A 36 5.68 0.08 12.15
N TRP A 37 5.89 -0.09 13.46
CA TRP A 37 4.92 -0.76 14.32
C TRP A 37 3.59 -0.01 14.39
N ILE A 38 3.64 1.31 14.57
CA ILE A 38 2.44 2.17 14.63
C ILE A 38 1.67 2.11 13.30
N LEU A 39 2.35 2.22 12.17
CA LEU A 39 1.70 2.23 10.86
C LEU A 39 1.22 0.83 10.43
N ALA A 40 1.92 -0.24 10.84
CA ALA A 40 1.47 -1.61 10.58
C ALA A 40 0.19 -1.95 11.36
N ASP A 41 0.04 -1.43 12.59
CA ASP A 41 -1.19 -1.57 13.40
C ASP A 41 -2.41 -0.94 12.69
N GLU A 42 -2.19 0.15 11.97
CA GLU A 42 -3.18 0.85 11.12
C GLU A 42 -3.40 0.20 9.74
N ASN A 43 -2.96 -1.06 9.57
CA ASN A 43 -3.11 -1.87 8.36
C ASN A 43 -2.39 -1.33 7.09
N PHE A 44 -1.35 -0.51 7.26
CA PHE A 44 -0.44 -0.17 6.16
C PHE A 44 0.60 -1.27 5.93
N LEU A 45 1.02 -1.43 4.67
CA LEU A 45 2.21 -2.23 4.35
C LEU A 45 3.43 -1.34 4.49
N VAL A 46 4.28 -1.58 5.48
CA VAL A 46 5.34 -0.64 5.85
C VAL A 46 6.72 -1.26 5.72
N ASP A 47 7.53 -0.67 4.86
CA ASP A 47 8.96 -0.93 4.77
C ASP A 47 9.76 0.20 5.44
N ILE A 48 10.94 -0.12 5.96
CA ILE A 48 11.89 0.84 6.53
C ILE A 48 13.16 0.88 5.68
N ALA A 49 13.77 2.04 5.52
CA ALA A 49 15.16 2.22 5.13
C ALA A 49 15.88 3.12 6.15
N PHE A 50 17.14 2.83 6.47
CA PHE A 50 17.92 3.62 7.42
C PHE A 50 18.82 4.66 6.76
N ASP A 51 18.87 4.66 5.44
CA ASP A 51 19.57 5.67 4.65
C ASP A 51 18.94 5.84 3.26
N GLY A 52 19.43 6.83 2.52
CA GLY A 52 18.93 7.13 1.18
C GLY A 52 19.27 6.08 0.14
N GLU A 53 20.37 5.33 0.30
CA GLU A 53 20.75 4.28 -0.65
C GLU A 53 19.80 3.08 -0.52
N GLU A 54 19.55 2.62 0.70
CA GLU A 54 18.58 1.58 1.03
C GLU A 54 17.17 2.00 0.58
N ALA A 55 16.79 3.26 0.80
CA ALA A 55 15.50 3.78 0.35
C ALA A 55 15.36 3.70 -1.18
N LEU A 56 16.37 4.13 -1.92
CA LEU A 56 16.37 4.07 -3.38
C LEU A 56 16.34 2.62 -3.91
N LEU A 57 16.99 1.68 -3.22
CA LEU A 57 16.92 0.26 -3.59
C LEU A 57 15.51 -0.29 -3.42
N LYS A 58 14.82 0.06 -2.32
CA LYS A 58 13.45 -0.38 -2.04
C LYS A 58 12.43 0.20 -3.02
N VAL A 59 12.55 1.49 -3.36
CA VAL A 59 11.66 2.12 -4.35
C VAL A 59 11.82 1.52 -5.74
N LYS A 60 13.04 1.11 -6.14
CA LYS A 60 13.29 0.51 -7.46
C LYS A 60 12.83 -0.94 -7.58
N ALA A 61 12.64 -1.63 -6.45
CA ALA A 61 12.22 -3.03 -6.41
C ALA A 61 10.69 -3.19 -6.56
N HIS A 62 9.94 -2.09 -6.65
CA HIS A 62 8.50 -2.03 -6.86
C HIS A 62 8.18 -1.24 -8.14
#